data_AF-B2TEG8-F1
#
_entry.id   AF-B2TEG8-F1
#
_cell.length_a   1.000
_cell.length_b   1.000
_cell.length_c   1.000
_cell.angle_alpha   90.00
_cell.angle_beta   90.00
_cell.angle_gamma   90.00
#
_symmetry.space_group_name_H-M   'P 1'
#
loop_
_entity.id
_entity.type
_entity.pdbx_description
1 polymer ?
#
loop_
_entity_poly.entity_id
_entity_poly.type
_entity_poly.pdbx_seq_one_letter_code
_entity_poly.pdbx_strand_id
1 'polypeptide(L)'
;MKNPRKIWPMLSALVLLLGGCAAGGSQQSASHLSALQCQDLAALKNNAPPTPERSRSELTALRSAGYDPSRWFDPYYPADLQAAQRQVDSWFAAECQHAPPA
;
A
#
# COMPACT_ATOMS: atom_id res chain seq x y z
N MET A 1 -6.91 -72.35 -22.47
CA MET A 1 -7.11 -70.91 -22.19
C MET A 1 -8.45 -70.78 -21.48
N LYS A 2 -8.47 -70.44 -20.19
CA LYS A 2 -9.65 -70.61 -19.32
C LYS A 2 -9.71 -69.50 -18.26
N ASN A 3 -10.61 -68.56 -18.54
CA ASN A 3 -11.51 -67.81 -17.64
C ASN A 3 -11.02 -66.53 -16.94
N PRO A 4 -11.80 -65.42 -17.03
CA PRO A 4 -11.55 -64.14 -16.36
C PRO A 4 -12.23 -64.05 -14.99
N ARG A 5 -11.74 -63.17 -14.11
CA ARG A 5 -12.45 -62.76 -12.88
C ARG A 5 -12.66 -61.26 -12.84
N LYS A 6 -13.93 -60.91 -12.77
CA LYS A 6 -14.52 -59.57 -12.64
C LYS A 6 -14.66 -59.24 -11.15
N ILE A 7 -14.70 -57.93 -10.86
CA ILE A 7 -15.31 -57.21 -9.71
C ILE A 7 -14.33 -56.62 -8.68
N TRP A 8 -14.11 -55.29 -8.83
CA TRP A 8 -14.32 -54.15 -7.88
C TRP A 8 -14.19 -54.47 -6.36
N PRO A 9 -13.51 -53.63 -5.54
CA PRO A 9 -14.16 -52.35 -5.21
C PRO A 9 -13.32 -51.14 -4.74
N MET A 10 -13.99 -49.97 -4.89
CA MET A 10 -14.09 -48.87 -3.92
C MET A 10 -12.87 -47.97 -3.57
N LEU A 11 -13.19 -46.68 -3.53
CA LEU A 11 -12.54 -45.59 -2.76
C LEU A 11 -11.24 -45.02 -3.32
N SER A 12 -11.37 -44.01 -4.16
CA SER A 12 -10.46 -42.86 -4.11
C SER A 12 -11.30 -41.58 -4.28
N ALA A 13 -11.96 -41.23 -3.19
CA ALA A 13 -12.31 -39.85 -2.92
C ALA A 13 -11.01 -39.11 -2.60
N LEU A 14 -10.65 -38.08 -3.38
CA LEU A 14 -10.17 -36.84 -2.79
C LEU A 14 -10.27 -35.71 -3.82
N VAL A 15 -11.30 -34.90 -3.60
CA VAL A 15 -11.47 -33.58 -4.16
C VAL A 15 -10.25 -32.74 -3.80
N LEU A 16 -9.43 -32.37 -4.80
CA LEU A 16 -8.43 -31.32 -4.66
C LEU A 16 -8.93 -30.10 -5.43
N LEU A 17 -9.88 -29.39 -4.82
CA LEU A 17 -10.23 -28.02 -5.18
C LEU A 17 -9.03 -27.12 -4.82
N LEU A 18 -8.10 -26.94 -5.76
CA LEU A 18 -7.11 -25.87 -5.68
C LEU A 18 -7.70 -24.59 -6.28
N GLY A 19 -8.66 -24.01 -5.55
CA GLY A 19 -9.00 -22.60 -5.70
C GLY A 19 -7.89 -21.77 -5.07
N GLY A 20 -6.84 -21.49 -5.83
CA GLY A 20 -5.77 -20.60 -5.39
C GLY A 20 -6.31 -19.19 -5.21
N CYS A 21 -6.37 -18.71 -3.97
CA CYS A 21 -6.40 -17.28 -3.71
C CYS A 21 -5.12 -16.68 -4.29
N ALA A 22 -5.23 -16.01 -5.44
CA ALA A 22 -4.25 -15.02 -5.83
C ALA A 22 -4.36 -13.86 -4.84
N ALA A 23 -3.78 -14.02 -3.66
CA ALA A 23 -3.29 -12.88 -2.90
C ALA A 23 -2.27 -12.23 -3.82
N GLY A 24 -2.70 -11.20 -4.56
CA GLY A 24 -1.81 -10.38 -5.35
C GLY A 24 -0.70 -9.92 -4.44
N GLY A 25 0.47 -10.55 -4.57
CA GLY A 25 1.69 -10.05 -3.98
C GLY A 25 1.86 -8.68 -4.57
N SER A 26 1.48 -7.65 -3.81
CA SER A 26 1.70 -6.27 -4.17
C SER A 26 3.18 -6.17 -4.44
N GLN A 27 3.50 -5.93 -5.71
CA GLN A 27 4.83 -5.54 -6.12
C GLN A 27 5.25 -4.42 -5.18
N GLN A 28 6.13 -4.73 -4.23
CA GLN A 28 6.98 -3.76 -3.54
C GLN A 28 7.99 -3.26 -4.59
N SER A 29 7.48 -2.74 -5.70
CA SER A 29 8.17 -1.69 -6.43
C SER A 29 8.38 -0.58 -5.41
N ALA A 30 9.57 0.01 -5.38
CA ALA A 30 9.99 1.01 -4.40
C ALA A 30 9.05 2.23 -4.40
N SER A 31 7.91 2.10 -3.73
CA SER A 31 6.93 3.16 -3.54
C SER A 31 7.41 4.04 -2.41
N HIS A 32 7.33 5.35 -2.60
CA HIS A 32 7.71 6.32 -1.58
C HIS A 32 6.61 6.42 -0.52
N LEU A 33 5.37 6.17 -0.92
CA LEU A 33 4.20 6.18 -0.05
C LEU A 33 3.75 4.75 0.28
N SER A 34 3.41 4.53 1.55
CA SER A 34 2.71 3.32 1.97
C SER A 34 1.21 3.41 1.65
N ALA A 35 0.52 2.26 1.63
CA ALA A 35 -0.93 2.24 1.45
C ALA A 35 -1.67 3.07 2.52
N LEU A 36 -1.19 3.06 3.76
CA LEU A 36 -1.74 3.88 4.85
C LEU A 36 -1.49 5.37 4.61
N GLN A 37 -0.29 5.75 4.16
CA GLN A 37 0.02 7.14 3.80
C GLN A 37 -0.86 7.62 2.64
N CYS A 38 -1.10 6.80 1.63
CA CYS A 38 -2.05 7.12 0.56
C CYS A 38 -3.46 7.38 1.10
N GLN A 39 -3.96 6.55 2.02
CA GLN A 39 -5.28 6.75 2.63
C GLN A 39 -5.35 8.03 3.47
N ASP A 40 -4.35 8.27 4.34
CA ASP A 40 -4.32 9.44 5.21
C ASP A 40 -4.19 10.75 4.41
N LEU A 41 -3.29 10.78 3.41
CA LEU A 41 -3.12 11.93 2.53
C LEU A 41 -4.37 12.18 1.68
N ALA A 42 -5.06 11.13 1.23
CA ALA A 42 -6.34 11.27 0.53
C ALA A 42 -7.40 11.90 1.45
N ALA A 43 -7.49 11.47 2.71
CA ALA A 43 -8.40 12.06 3.68
C ALA A 43 -8.08 13.55 3.93
N LEU A 44 -6.82 13.90 4.13
CA LEU A 44 -6.38 15.29 4.32
C LEU A 44 -6.70 16.16 3.09
N LYS A 45 -6.41 15.67 1.87
CA LYS A 45 -6.75 16.38 0.61
C LYS A 45 -8.26 16.59 0.43
N ASN A 46 -9.09 15.71 1.01
CA ASN A 46 -10.55 15.84 1.02
C ASN A 46 -11.07 16.63 2.23
N ASN A 47 -10.22 17.40 2.92
CA ASN A 47 -10.57 18.22 4.08
C ASN A 47 -11.13 17.43 5.27
N ALA A 48 -10.76 16.16 5.41
CA ALA A 48 -11.03 15.43 6.64
C ALA A 48 -10.30 16.12 7.81
N PRO A 49 -10.84 16.08 9.04
CA PRO A 49 -10.18 16.66 10.20
C PRO A 49 -8.77 16.08 10.40
N PRO A 50 -7.75 16.92 10.68
CA PRO A 50 -6.43 16.41 11.00
C PRO A 50 -6.49 15.62 12.31
N THR A 51 -5.99 14.40 12.29
CA THR A 51 -5.77 13.58 13.50
C THR A 51 -4.28 13.41 13.73
N PRO A 52 -3.83 13.12 14.97
CA PRO A 52 -2.42 12.85 15.24
C PRO A 52 -1.81 11.78 14.33
N GLU A 53 -2.60 10.77 13.97
CA GLU A 53 -2.20 9.70 13.06
C GLU A 53 -1.97 10.23 11.64
N ARG A 54 -2.92 10.99 11.08
CA ARG A 54 -2.79 11.59 9.75
C ARG A 54 -1.63 12.58 9.67
N SER A 55 -1.45 13.42 10.69
CA SER A 55 -0.32 14.35 10.76
C SER A 55 1.04 13.63 10.81
N ARG A 56 1.12 12.49 11.52
CA ARG A 56 2.35 11.66 11.52
C ARG A 56 2.59 11.01 10.15
N SER A 57 1.52 10.61 9.48
CA SER A 57 1.55 10.04 8.12
C SER A 57 2.15 11.05 7.14
N GLU A 58 1.59 12.26 7.11
CA GLU A 58 2.08 13.38 6.30
C GLU A 58 3.52 13.76 6.64
N LEU A 59 3.86 13.89 7.93
CA LEU A 59 5.22 14.23 8.35
C LEU A 59 6.25 13.16 7.97
N THR A 60 5.84 11.89 7.91
CA THR A 60 6.72 10.79 7.48
C THR A 60 6.93 10.83 5.96
N ALA A 61 5.89 11.15 5.19
CA ALA A 61 6.01 11.38 3.76
C ALA A 61 6.91 12.58 3.43
N LEU A 62 6.73 13.70 4.14
CA LEU A 62 7.55 14.92 3.98
C LEU A 62 9.03 14.67 4.31
N ARG A 63 9.33 13.95 5.41
CA ARG A 63 10.71 13.56 5.73
C ARG A 63 11.33 12.65 4.68
N SER A 64 10.54 11.73 4.12
CA SER A 64 11.00 10.88 3.02
C SER A 64 11.29 11.71 1.75
N ALA A 65 10.56 12.80 1.55
CA ALA A 65 10.79 13.80 0.50
C ALA A 65 11.92 14.79 0.79
N GLY A 66 12.62 14.66 1.93
CA GLY A 66 13.79 15.45 2.28
C GLY A 66 13.54 16.66 3.19
N TYR A 67 12.33 16.84 3.73
CA TYR A 67 12.06 17.87 4.74
C TYR A 67 12.65 17.45 6.10
N ASP A 68 13.39 18.35 6.75
CA ASP A 68 13.93 18.13 8.10
C ASP A 68 13.39 19.18 9.08
N PRO A 69 12.37 18.82 9.91
CA PRO A 69 11.80 19.74 10.89
C PRO A 69 12.69 20.02 12.11
N SER A 70 13.85 19.34 12.25
CA SER A 70 14.73 19.51 13.41
C SER A 70 15.66 20.72 13.33
N ARG A 71 15.63 21.45 12.21
CA ARG A 71 16.49 22.61 11.94
C ARG A 71 15.95 23.87 12.64
N TRP A 72 16.50 24.19 13.80
CA TRP A 72 16.10 25.33 14.62
C TRP A 72 16.23 26.71 13.93
N PHE A 73 17.25 26.87 13.07
CA PHE A 73 17.46 28.08 12.27
C PHE A 73 17.56 27.68 10.81
N ASP A 74 16.45 27.23 10.23
CA ASP A 74 16.41 26.90 8.80
C ASP A 74 16.26 28.18 7.94
N PRO A 75 17.32 28.61 7.21
CA PRO A 75 17.22 29.76 6.32
C PRO A 75 16.37 29.48 5.07
N TYR A 76 16.05 28.22 4.80
CA TYR A 76 15.26 27.79 3.65
C TYR A 76 13.79 27.59 3.98
N TYR A 77 13.38 27.72 5.25
CA TYR A 77 11.96 27.67 5.60
C TYR A 77 11.22 28.90 5.05
N PRO A 78 10.05 28.76 4.39
CA PRO A 78 9.28 27.52 4.18
C PRO A 78 9.52 26.85 2.81
N ALA A 79 10.51 27.28 2.04
CA ALA A 79 10.75 26.82 0.66
C ALA A 79 11.08 25.32 0.57
N ASP A 80 11.81 24.78 1.55
CA ASP A 80 12.14 23.36 1.68
C ASP A 80 10.91 22.50 2.01
N LEU A 81 10.05 22.95 2.92
CA LEU A 81 8.75 22.33 3.22
C LEU A 81 7.88 22.31 1.96
N GLN A 82 7.80 23.42 1.23
CA GLN A 82 7.03 23.47 -0.02
C GLN A 82 7.62 22.58 -1.12
N ALA A 83 8.95 22.45 -1.19
CA ALA A 83 9.60 21.53 -2.11
C ALA A 83 9.26 20.07 -1.78
N ALA A 84 9.36 19.69 -0.51
CA ALA A 84 8.97 18.37 -0.05
C ALA A 84 7.48 18.08 -0.28
N GLN A 85 6.60 19.08 -0.04
CA GLN A 85 5.17 18.94 -0.30
C GLN A 85 4.87 18.66 -1.76
N ARG A 86 5.50 19.39 -2.70
CA ARG A 86 5.35 19.13 -4.15
C ARG A 86 5.81 17.73 -4.53
N GLN A 87 6.89 17.25 -3.90
CA GLN A 87 7.39 15.90 -4.14
C GLN A 87 6.40 14.85 -3.63
N VAL A 88 5.84 15.03 -2.42
CA VAL A 88 4.78 14.17 -1.88
C VAL A 88 3.54 14.18 -2.77
N ASP A 89 3.15 15.34 -3.30
CA ASP A 89 2.02 15.44 -4.23
C ASP A 89 2.27 14.67 -5.53
N SER A 90 3.50 14.72 -6.06
CA SER A 90 3.91 13.92 -7.22
C SER A 90 3.84 12.42 -6.94
N TRP A 91 4.35 11.98 -5.78
CA TRP A 91 4.25 10.58 -5.37
C TRP A 91 2.81 10.14 -5.18
N PHE A 92 2.00 10.99 -4.56
CA PHE A 92 0.58 10.71 -4.35
C PHE A 92 -0.14 10.50 -5.69
N ALA A 93 0.08 11.37 -6.67
CA ALA A 93 -0.51 11.23 -8.00
C ALA A 93 -0.05 9.97 -8.73
N ALA A 94 1.22 9.57 -8.57
CA ALA A 94 1.79 8.39 -9.23
C ALA A 94 1.41 7.06 -8.56
N GLU A 95 1.33 7.03 -7.23
CA GLU A 95 1.30 5.79 -6.44
C GLU A 95 -0.08 5.52 -5.81
N CYS A 96 -0.89 6.54 -5.55
CA CYS A 96 -2.12 6.41 -4.76
C CYS A 96 -3.42 6.26 -5.59
N GLN A 97 -3.34 5.70 -6.80
CA GLN A 97 -4.50 5.53 -7.70
C GLN A 97 -5.63 4.66 -7.12
N HIS A 98 -5.30 3.76 -6.18
CA HIS A 98 -6.25 2.87 -5.50
C HIS A 98 -6.47 3.24 -4.03
N ALA A 99 -6.11 4.47 -3.62
CA ALA A 99 -6.39 4.92 -2.26
C ALA A 99 -7.90 4.81 -2.01
N PRO A 100 -8.35 4.03 -1.01
CA PRO A 100 -9.77 3.92 -0.71
C PRO A 100 -10.31 5.33 -0.37
N PRO A 101 -11.56 5.62 -0.76
CA PRO A 101 -12.20 6.89 -0.38
C PRO A 101 -12.21 7.01 1.14
N ALA A 102 -12.01 8.26 1.61
CA ALA A 102 -11.90 8.63 3.02
C ALA A 102 -13.17 8.33 3.83
#